data_AF-A0A9W7G052-F1
#
_entry.id   AF-A0A9W7G052-F1
#
_cell.length_a   1.000
_cell.length_b   1.000
_cell.length_c   1.000
_cell.angle_alpha   90.00
_cell.angle_beta   90.00
_cell.angle_gamma   90.00
#
_symmetry.space_group_name_H-M   'P 1'
#
loop_
_entity.id
_entity.type
_entity.pdbx_description
1 polymer ?
#
loop_
_entity_poly.entity_id
_entity_poly.type
_entity_poly.pdbx_seq_one_letter_code
_entity_poly.pdbx_strand_id
1 'polypeptide(L)'
;GDEKVAKIKEFLTTINKEIVSAKAMFLAYSDPFEKYRALLFEYAHTLGHGVEAFANLCYYRAEERGIEIPPEAIKLHGQCVGMAVQWAGAMSKDLGVLTGDGFKLHQCFVYLFNRFGGFDFAPLRALFDSLGVSREEFVEGVLAVVRRDNKRGYCACSDPSKSVDQLV
;
A
#
# COMPACT_ATOMS: atom_id res chain seq x y z
N GLY A 1 -1.06 33.24 5.74
CA GLY A 1 0.20 33.95 5.44
C GLY A 1 1.32 32.94 5.37
N ASP A 2 2.29 33.19 4.51
CA ASP A 2 3.35 32.24 4.16
C ASP A 2 4.24 31.86 5.35
N GLU A 3 4.45 32.77 6.29
CA GLU A 3 5.19 32.51 7.53
C GLU A 3 4.54 31.41 8.39
N LYS A 4 3.21 31.42 8.51
CA LYS A 4 2.46 30.38 9.24
C LYS A 4 2.63 29.02 8.55
N VAL A 5 2.59 29.00 7.22
CA VAL A 5 2.78 27.77 6.42
C VAL A 5 4.19 27.22 6.61
N ALA A 6 5.22 28.09 6.61
CA ALA A 6 6.61 27.69 6.83
C ALA A 6 6.80 27.06 8.22
N LYS A 7 6.28 27.68 9.28
CA LYS A 7 6.34 27.15 10.65
C LYS A 7 5.65 25.78 10.79
N ILE A 8 4.50 25.60 10.14
CA ILE A 8 3.82 24.29 10.11
C ILE A 8 4.66 23.24 9.39
N LYS A 9 5.24 23.57 8.23
CA LYS A 9 6.11 22.66 7.47
C LYS A 9 7.34 22.26 8.28
N GLU A 10 7.97 23.20 8.98
CA GLU A 10 9.10 22.92 9.86
C GLU A 10 8.71 21.97 10.99
N PHE A 11 7.60 22.25 11.69
CA PHE A 11 7.11 21.40 12.75
C PHE A 11 6.80 19.97 12.27
N LEU A 12 6.09 19.83 11.13
CA LEU A 12 5.82 18.53 10.52
C LEU A 12 7.10 17.79 10.12
N THR A 13 8.09 18.51 9.62
CA THR A 13 9.40 17.95 9.26
C THR A 13 10.12 17.42 10.50
N THR A 14 10.12 18.18 11.60
CA THR A 14 10.70 17.76 12.87
C THR A 14 9.99 16.53 13.42
N ILE A 15 8.66 16.51 13.45
CA ILE A 15 7.88 15.33 13.87
C ILE A 15 8.26 14.11 13.03
N ASN A 16 8.32 14.24 11.70
CA ASN A 16 8.65 13.12 10.83
C ASN A 16 10.05 12.58 11.09
N LYS A 17 11.04 13.45 11.35
CA LYS A 17 12.39 13.03 11.73
C LYS A 17 12.39 12.22 13.03
N GLU A 18 11.68 12.69 14.04
CA GLU A 18 11.56 11.98 15.33
C GLU A 18 10.87 10.63 15.17
N ILE A 19 9.78 10.56 14.39
CA ILE A 19 9.08 9.29 14.10
C ILE A 19 9.99 8.30 13.37
N VAL A 20 10.75 8.75 12.37
CA VAL A 20 11.69 7.89 11.63
C VAL A 20 12.76 7.35 12.57
N SER A 21 13.35 8.20 13.42
CA SER A 21 14.35 7.77 14.41
C SER A 21 13.77 6.76 15.41
N ALA A 22 12.56 7.00 15.91
CA ALA A 22 11.87 6.09 16.82
C ALA A 22 11.55 4.74 16.16
N LYS A 23 11.06 4.75 14.91
CA LYS A 23 10.83 3.53 14.11
C LYS A 23 12.13 2.76 13.93
N ALA A 24 13.22 3.44 13.54
CA ALA A 24 14.52 2.82 13.34
C ALA A 24 15.05 2.15 14.63
N MET A 25 14.92 2.82 15.78
CA MET A 25 15.28 2.26 17.08
C MET A 25 14.41 1.04 17.44
N PHE A 26 13.10 1.14 17.22
CA PHE A 26 12.18 0.05 17.51
C PHE A 26 12.49 -1.19 16.66
N LEU A 27 12.73 -1.00 15.37
CA LEU A 27 13.14 -2.08 14.47
C LEU A 27 14.50 -2.62 14.92
N ALA A 28 15.52 -1.80 15.11
CA ALA A 28 16.86 -2.29 15.45
C ALA A 28 16.92 -3.13 16.75
N TYR A 29 16.15 -2.77 17.77
CA TYR A 29 16.34 -3.32 19.12
C TYR A 29 15.14 -4.10 19.67
N SER A 30 13.92 -3.88 19.18
CA SER A 30 12.70 -4.50 19.73
C SER A 30 12.07 -5.52 18.79
N ASP A 31 12.06 -5.26 17.48
CA ASP A 31 11.43 -6.14 16.50
C ASP A 31 12.13 -6.08 15.12
N PRO A 32 13.41 -6.51 15.02
CA PRO A 32 14.27 -6.30 13.84
C PRO A 32 13.87 -7.09 12.59
N PHE A 33 12.99 -8.05 12.76
CA PHE A 33 12.47 -8.88 11.68
C PHE A 33 10.98 -8.66 11.45
N GLU A 34 10.42 -7.62 12.06
CA GLU A 34 9.03 -7.19 11.87
C GLU A 34 8.00 -8.29 12.14
N LYS A 35 8.25 -9.12 13.15
CA LYS A 35 7.48 -10.35 13.40
C LYS A 35 6.31 -10.15 14.35
N TYR A 36 6.35 -9.10 15.18
CA TYR A 36 5.42 -8.92 16.29
C TYR A 36 4.71 -7.59 16.21
N ARG A 37 5.18 -6.58 16.96
CA ARG A 37 4.53 -5.26 17.03
C ARG A 37 4.85 -4.41 15.81
N ALA A 38 5.99 -4.62 15.16
CA ALA A 38 6.35 -3.89 13.95
C ALA A 38 5.47 -4.27 12.74
N LEU A 39 4.67 -5.34 12.81
CA LEU A 39 3.59 -5.61 11.85
C LEU A 39 2.63 -4.42 11.70
N LEU A 40 2.48 -3.57 12.72
CA LEU A 40 1.69 -2.34 12.59
C LEU A 40 2.23 -1.41 11.49
N PHE A 41 3.54 -1.34 11.32
CA PHE A 41 4.16 -0.49 10.29
C PHE A 41 3.87 -0.99 8.88
N GLU A 42 3.54 -2.27 8.78
CA GLU A 42 3.23 -2.96 7.53
C GLU A 42 1.72 -2.96 7.21
N TYR A 43 0.90 -2.22 7.98
CA TYR A 43 -0.53 -2.11 7.70
C TYR A 43 -0.76 -1.67 6.25
N ALA A 44 -1.61 -2.41 5.53
CA ALA A 44 -1.87 -2.28 4.10
C ALA A 44 -0.68 -2.53 3.13
N HIS A 45 0.55 -2.69 3.61
CA HIS A 45 1.74 -2.84 2.76
C HIS A 45 1.74 -4.15 1.98
N THR A 46 1.18 -5.23 2.51
CA THR A 46 1.09 -6.51 1.77
C THR A 46 0.35 -6.37 0.44
N LEU A 47 -0.80 -5.70 0.43
CA LEU A 47 -1.53 -5.43 -0.81
C LEU A 47 -0.88 -4.29 -1.61
N GLY A 48 -0.37 -3.26 -0.94
CA GLY A 48 0.35 -2.16 -1.59
C GLY A 48 1.54 -2.63 -2.41
N HIS A 49 2.38 -3.50 -1.84
CA HIS A 49 3.51 -4.13 -2.53
C HIS A 49 3.06 -5.00 -3.69
N GLY A 50 1.93 -5.71 -3.56
CA GLY A 50 1.37 -6.50 -4.65
C GLY A 50 1.01 -5.63 -5.87
N VAL A 51 0.37 -4.49 -5.62
CA VAL A 51 0.04 -3.51 -6.68
C VAL A 51 1.29 -2.90 -7.27
N GLU A 52 2.24 -2.47 -6.44
CA GLU A 52 3.49 -1.86 -6.86
C GLU A 52 4.31 -2.81 -7.75
N ALA A 53 4.49 -4.06 -7.33
CA ALA A 53 5.22 -5.06 -8.09
C ALA A 53 4.53 -5.38 -9.43
N PHE A 54 3.21 -5.50 -9.43
CA PHE A 54 2.46 -5.72 -10.67
C PHE A 54 2.54 -4.52 -11.63
N ALA A 55 2.43 -3.30 -11.11
CA ALA A 55 2.59 -2.08 -11.91
C ALA A 55 4.00 -2.01 -12.53
N ASN A 56 5.05 -2.32 -11.75
CA ASN A 56 6.42 -2.39 -12.26
C ASN A 56 6.58 -3.42 -13.38
N LEU A 57 5.96 -4.61 -13.23
CA LEU A 57 5.91 -5.60 -14.31
C LEU A 57 5.24 -5.05 -15.58
N CYS A 58 4.14 -4.32 -15.43
CA CYS A 58 3.47 -3.67 -16.56
C CYS A 58 4.32 -2.59 -17.22
N TYR A 59 5.12 -1.83 -16.47
CA TYR A 59 6.07 -0.87 -17.04
C TYR A 59 7.09 -1.57 -17.94
N TYR A 60 7.71 -2.67 -17.47
CA TYR A 60 8.61 -3.46 -18.31
C TYR A 60 7.94 -3.98 -19.58
N ARG A 61 6.71 -4.50 -19.46
CA ARG A 61 5.94 -4.97 -20.63
C ARG A 61 5.62 -3.84 -21.62
N ALA A 62 5.38 -2.63 -21.13
CA ALA A 62 5.15 -1.47 -21.98
C ALA A 62 6.42 -1.10 -22.75
N GLU A 63 7.57 -1.08 -22.07
CA GLU A 63 8.88 -0.85 -22.70
C GLU A 63 9.18 -1.90 -23.77
N GLU A 64 8.98 -3.19 -23.49
CA GLU A 64 9.17 -4.29 -24.45
C GLU A 64 8.29 -4.17 -25.71
N ARG A 65 7.11 -3.56 -25.57
CA ARG A 65 6.15 -3.33 -26.67
C ARG A 65 6.30 -1.97 -27.34
N GLY A 66 7.26 -1.14 -26.90
CA GLY A 66 7.41 0.23 -27.39
C GLY A 66 6.22 1.13 -27.08
N ILE A 67 5.46 0.83 -26.02
CA ILE A 67 4.35 1.65 -25.55
C ILE A 67 4.92 2.71 -24.60
N GLU A 68 4.66 3.98 -24.90
CA GLU A 68 5.06 5.09 -24.03
C GLU A 68 4.36 4.99 -22.67
N ILE A 69 5.13 5.17 -21.59
CA ILE A 69 4.63 5.22 -20.22
C ILE A 69 4.47 6.69 -19.83
N PRO A 70 3.23 7.20 -19.70
CA PRO A 70 3.02 8.56 -19.24
C PRO A 70 3.58 8.75 -17.83
N PRO A 71 4.28 9.85 -17.51
CA PRO A 71 4.83 10.09 -16.17
C PRO A 71 3.77 9.98 -15.06
N GLU A 72 2.54 10.38 -15.33
CA GLU A 72 1.39 10.29 -14.42
C GLU A 72 0.89 8.85 -14.21
N ALA A 73 1.21 7.91 -15.09
CA ALA A 73 0.90 6.49 -14.90
C ALA A 73 1.87 5.84 -13.91
N ILE A 74 3.07 6.40 -13.74
CA ILE A 74 4.06 5.89 -12.79
C ILE A 74 3.56 6.14 -11.37
N LYS A 75 3.40 5.06 -10.61
CA LYS A 75 3.04 5.07 -9.19
C LYS A 75 4.21 4.68 -8.32
N LEU A 76 4.48 5.55 -7.35
CA LEU A 76 5.47 5.35 -6.31
C LEU A 76 4.90 4.50 -5.18
N HIS A 77 5.79 3.87 -4.42
CA HIS A 77 5.51 3.05 -3.24
C HIS A 77 4.38 3.60 -2.35
N GLY A 78 4.50 4.84 -1.88
CA GLY A 78 3.51 5.45 -0.98
C GLY A 78 2.12 5.63 -1.61
N GLN A 79 2.03 5.74 -2.93
CA GLN A 79 0.75 5.84 -3.64
C GLN A 79 0.05 4.48 -3.69
N CYS A 80 0.80 3.41 -3.99
CA CYS A 80 0.29 2.04 -3.98
C CYS A 80 -0.18 1.61 -2.59
N VAL A 81 0.63 1.89 -1.54
CA VAL A 81 0.24 1.65 -0.15
C VAL A 81 -0.98 2.48 0.25
N GLY A 82 -1.00 3.77 -0.10
CA GLY A 82 -2.12 4.67 0.20
C GLY A 82 -3.46 4.19 -0.38
N MET A 83 -3.45 3.64 -1.58
CA MET A 83 -4.64 2.99 -2.16
C MET A 83 -5.02 1.73 -1.38
N ALA A 84 -4.05 0.86 -1.07
CA ALA A 84 -4.29 -0.39 -0.35
C ALA A 84 -4.85 -0.19 1.06
N VAL A 85 -4.62 0.97 1.69
CA VAL A 85 -5.24 1.33 2.97
C VAL A 85 -6.77 1.24 2.88
N GLN A 86 -7.40 1.65 1.78
CA GLN A 86 -8.85 1.55 1.63
C GLN A 86 -9.34 0.10 1.74
N TRP A 87 -8.62 -0.83 1.10
CA TRP A 87 -8.91 -2.26 1.14
C TRP A 87 -8.66 -2.85 2.52
N ALA A 88 -7.56 -2.49 3.18
CA ALA A 88 -7.28 -2.92 4.54
C ALA A 88 -8.38 -2.46 5.52
N GLY A 89 -8.89 -1.24 5.33
CA GLY A 89 -10.03 -0.73 6.10
C GLY A 89 -11.32 -1.49 5.81
N ALA A 90 -11.58 -1.88 4.56
CA ALA A 90 -12.73 -2.70 4.19
C ALA A 90 -12.64 -4.11 4.80
N MET A 91 -11.49 -4.77 4.68
CA MET A 91 -11.24 -6.07 5.32
C MET A 91 -11.41 -6.00 6.84
N SER A 92 -10.92 -4.94 7.48
CA SER A 92 -11.09 -4.71 8.92
C SER A 92 -12.55 -4.53 9.32
N LYS A 93 -13.37 -3.91 8.45
CA LYS A 93 -14.81 -3.81 8.65
C LYS A 93 -15.50 -5.16 8.52
N ASP A 94 -15.14 -5.95 7.51
CA ASP A 94 -15.72 -7.27 7.27
C ASP A 94 -15.40 -8.24 8.41
N LEU A 95 -14.23 -8.07 9.05
CA LEU A 95 -13.85 -8.77 10.28
C LEU A 95 -14.57 -8.26 11.55
N GLY A 96 -15.33 -7.18 11.46
CA GLY A 96 -16.03 -6.56 12.59
C GLY A 96 -15.14 -5.76 13.54
N VAL A 97 -13.85 -5.57 13.23
CA VAL A 97 -12.89 -4.85 14.09
C VAL A 97 -12.85 -3.35 13.81
N LEU A 98 -13.38 -2.89 12.67
CA LEU A 98 -13.48 -1.48 12.31
C LEU A 98 -14.92 -1.15 11.86
N THR A 99 -15.69 -0.50 12.73
CA THR A 99 -17.13 -0.26 12.49
C THR A 99 -17.54 1.19 12.73
N GLY A 100 -18.81 1.51 12.41
CA GLY A 100 -19.41 2.81 12.69
C GLY A 100 -18.64 3.99 12.12
N ASP A 101 -18.48 5.02 12.94
CA ASP A 101 -17.78 6.26 12.55
C ASP A 101 -16.27 6.07 12.44
N GLY A 102 -15.68 5.08 13.12
CA GLY A 102 -14.26 4.72 12.95
C GLY A 102 -13.94 4.27 11.52
N PHE A 103 -14.78 3.41 10.95
CA PHE A 103 -14.65 3.03 9.54
C PHE A 103 -14.82 4.22 8.59
N LYS A 104 -15.83 5.07 8.84
CA LYS A 104 -16.06 6.25 8.01
C LYS A 104 -14.86 7.18 8.02
N LEU A 105 -14.33 7.50 9.20
CA LEU A 105 -13.12 8.33 9.35
C LEU A 105 -11.93 7.71 8.62
N HIS A 106 -11.68 6.42 8.82
CA HIS A 106 -10.59 5.70 8.15
C HIS A 106 -10.67 5.83 6.62
N GLN A 107 -11.85 5.60 6.03
CA GLN A 107 -12.05 5.75 4.58
C GLN A 107 -11.94 7.22 4.14
N CYS A 108 -12.55 8.15 4.89
CA CYS A 108 -12.53 9.58 4.60
C CYS A 108 -11.13 10.17 4.59
N PHE A 109 -10.21 9.72 5.45
CA PHE A 109 -8.83 10.21 5.44
C PHE A 109 -8.14 9.92 4.11
N VAL A 110 -8.27 8.72 3.57
CA VAL A 110 -7.69 8.38 2.26
C VAL A 110 -8.34 9.17 1.13
N TYR A 111 -9.67 9.33 1.17
CA TYR A 111 -10.38 10.16 0.19
C TYR A 111 -10.00 11.64 0.26
N LEU A 112 -9.74 12.16 1.46
CA LEU A 112 -9.31 13.54 1.67
C LEU A 112 -7.97 13.80 1.00
N PHE A 113 -7.00 12.89 1.19
CA PHE A 113 -5.71 12.98 0.49
C PHE A 113 -5.89 12.97 -1.02
N ASN A 114 -6.77 12.11 -1.55
CA ASN A 114 -6.99 12.02 -2.99
C ASN A 114 -7.73 13.24 -3.59
N ARG A 115 -8.59 13.93 -2.83
CA ARG A 115 -9.37 15.09 -3.34
C ARG A 115 -8.61 16.41 -3.43
N PHE A 116 -7.52 16.59 -2.70
CA PHE A 116 -6.71 17.83 -2.76
C PHE A 116 -5.50 17.69 -3.70
N GLY A 117 -5.71 17.16 -4.91
CA GLY A 117 -4.63 16.88 -5.85
C GLY A 117 -3.77 15.68 -5.42
N GLY A 118 -4.38 14.70 -4.75
CA GLY A 118 -3.69 13.47 -4.37
C GLY A 118 -3.48 12.53 -5.56
N PHE A 119 -3.57 11.23 -5.33
CA PHE A 119 -3.10 10.27 -6.32
C PHE A 119 -4.25 9.79 -7.21
N ASP A 120 -4.13 10.06 -8.51
CA ASP A 120 -5.05 9.55 -9.53
C ASP A 120 -4.48 8.29 -10.18
N PHE A 121 -5.24 7.19 -10.11
CA PHE A 121 -4.87 5.90 -10.71
C PHE A 121 -5.45 5.70 -12.11
N ALA A 122 -6.27 6.62 -12.62
CA ALA A 122 -6.84 6.54 -13.97
C ALA A 122 -5.76 6.42 -15.07
N PRO A 123 -4.63 7.15 -15.04
CA PRO A 123 -3.58 6.97 -16.05
C PRO A 123 -2.90 5.61 -15.99
N LEU A 124 -2.66 5.06 -14.79
CA LEU A 124 -2.13 3.70 -14.64
C LEU A 124 -3.12 2.67 -15.19
N ARG A 125 -4.41 2.88 -14.95
CA ARG A 125 -5.46 2.01 -15.49
C ARG A 125 -5.50 2.05 -17.02
N ALA A 126 -5.40 3.23 -17.63
CA ALA A 126 -5.35 3.37 -19.08
C ALA A 126 -4.13 2.65 -19.69
N LEU A 127 -2.98 2.69 -19.01
CA LEU A 127 -1.80 1.91 -19.41
C LEU A 127 -2.05 0.40 -19.31
N PHE A 128 -2.72 -0.08 -18.26
CA PHE A 128 -3.09 -1.50 -18.15
C PHE A 128 -4.04 -1.91 -19.28
N ASP A 129 -5.02 -1.08 -19.60
CA ASP A 129 -5.95 -1.32 -20.69
C ASP A 129 -5.22 -1.37 -22.05
N SER A 130 -4.23 -0.49 -22.29
CA SER A 130 -3.42 -0.51 -23.53
C SER A 130 -2.51 -1.74 -23.65
N LEU A 131 -2.12 -2.33 -22.52
CA LEU A 131 -1.39 -3.60 -22.47
C LEU A 131 -2.31 -4.82 -22.61
N GLY A 132 -3.63 -4.63 -22.59
CA GLY A 132 -4.62 -5.71 -22.60
C GLY A 132 -4.72 -6.47 -21.28
N VAL A 133 -4.30 -5.86 -20.17
CA VAL A 133 -4.38 -6.48 -18.84
C VAL A 133 -5.83 -6.57 -18.40
N SER A 134 -6.32 -7.78 -18.19
CA SER A 134 -7.66 -8.00 -17.66
C SER A 134 -7.73 -7.76 -16.15
N ARG A 135 -8.94 -7.65 -15.62
CA ARG A 135 -9.15 -7.58 -14.16
C ARG A 135 -8.62 -8.83 -13.48
N GLU A 136 -8.88 -9.99 -14.08
CA GLU A 136 -8.50 -11.30 -13.56
C GLU A 136 -6.98 -11.44 -13.52
N GLU A 137 -6.29 -11.00 -14.58
CA GLU A 137 -4.83 -10.98 -14.63
C GLU A 137 -4.25 -10.06 -13.56
N PHE A 138 -4.80 -8.84 -13.42
CA PHE A 138 -4.37 -7.91 -12.37
C PHE A 138 -4.53 -8.52 -10.98
N VAL A 139 -5.71 -9.08 -10.68
CA VAL A 139 -5.99 -9.68 -9.37
C VAL A 139 -5.05 -10.84 -9.10
N GLU A 140 -4.89 -11.76 -10.04
CA GLU A 140 -4.01 -12.92 -9.86
C GLU A 140 -2.53 -12.50 -9.75
N GLY A 141 -2.09 -11.51 -10.53
CA GLY A 141 -0.74 -10.98 -10.45
C GLY A 141 -0.43 -10.33 -9.09
N VAL A 142 -1.35 -9.53 -8.56
CA VAL A 142 -1.25 -8.97 -7.20
C VAL A 142 -1.24 -10.09 -6.16
N LEU A 143 -2.15 -11.08 -6.28
CA LEU A 143 -2.20 -12.21 -5.36
C LEU A 143 -0.90 -13.02 -5.39
N ALA A 144 -0.31 -13.29 -6.55
CA ALA A 144 0.95 -14.02 -6.65
C ALA A 144 2.09 -13.36 -5.86
N VAL A 145 2.10 -12.03 -5.76
CA VAL A 145 3.05 -11.27 -4.93
C VAL A 145 2.68 -11.35 -3.45
N VAL A 146 1.40 -11.25 -3.11
CA VAL A 146 0.91 -11.42 -1.73
C VAL A 146 1.23 -12.81 -1.20
N ARG A 147 1.07 -13.85 -2.04
CA ARG A 147 1.50 -15.21 -1.73
C ARG A 147 2.99 -15.30 -1.49
N ARG A 148 3.78 -14.26 -1.77
CA ARG A 148 5.22 -14.19 -1.53
C ARG A 148 5.61 -13.35 -0.30
N ASP A 149 4.68 -12.63 0.34
CA ASP A 149 4.99 -11.72 1.45
C ASP A 149 5.64 -12.44 2.65
N ASN A 150 6.63 -11.82 3.28
CA ASN A 150 7.47 -12.40 4.34
C ASN A 150 6.72 -12.60 5.67
N LYS A 151 5.54 -12.00 5.85
CA LYS A 151 4.69 -12.16 7.03
C LYS A 151 4.16 -13.59 7.22
N ARG A 152 4.30 -14.43 6.18
CA ARG A 152 3.97 -15.86 6.17
C ARG A 152 4.62 -16.68 7.28
N GLY A 153 5.84 -16.33 7.69
CA GLY A 153 6.56 -17.09 8.72
C GLY A 153 6.06 -16.89 10.15
N TYR A 154 5.22 -15.88 10.41
CA TYR A 154 4.96 -15.40 11.78
C TYR A 154 3.48 -15.13 12.08
N CYS A 155 2.63 -14.97 11.07
CA CYS A 155 1.18 -14.85 11.25
C CYS A 155 0.49 -16.21 11.06
N ALA A 156 0.08 -16.86 12.15
CA ALA A 156 -0.70 -18.09 12.06
C ALA A 156 -2.16 -17.77 11.64
N CYS A 157 -2.59 -18.32 10.51
CA CYS A 157 -4.01 -18.29 10.14
C CYS A 157 -4.80 -19.18 11.11
N SER A 158 -5.93 -18.68 11.61
CA SER A 158 -6.85 -19.47 12.45
C SER A 158 -7.42 -20.68 11.71
N ASP A 159 -7.45 -20.61 10.38
CA ASP A 159 -7.76 -21.70 9.47
C ASP A 159 -6.50 -22.08 8.69
N PRO A 160 -5.88 -23.24 8.98
CA PRO A 160 -4.66 -23.68 8.30
C PRO A 160 -4.82 -23.90 6.80
N SER A 161 -6.04 -24.16 6.30
CA SER A 161 -6.27 -24.28 4.85
C SER A 161 -6.36 -22.94 4.13
N LYS A 162 -6.42 -21.85 4.89
CA LYS A 162 -6.30 -20.47 4.40
C LYS A 162 -4.89 -19.92 4.59
N SER A 163 -3.99 -20.71 5.19
CA SER A 163 -2.56 -20.42 5.08
C SER A 163 -2.18 -20.54 3.61
N VAL A 164 -1.57 -19.47 3.10
CA VAL A 164 -1.23 -19.33 1.68
C VAL A 164 -0.17 -20.35 1.24
N ASP A 165 0.43 -21.09 2.18
CA ASP A 165 1.30 -22.24 1.92
C ASP A 165 0.60 -23.38 1.17
N GLN A 166 -0.74 -23.41 1.16
CA GLN A 166 -1.53 -24.39 0.39
C GLN A 166 -2.04 -23.87 -0.96
N LEU A 167 -1.68 -22.64 -1.35
CA LEU A 167 -2.22 -21.93 -2.52
C LEU A 167 -1.15 -21.59 -3.58
N VAL A 168 0.03 -22.22 -3.53
CA VAL A 168 1.11 -22.12 -4.53
C VAL A 168 1.09 -23.35 -5.43
#